data_AF-A0A365H1U9-F1
#
_entry.id   AF-A0A365H1U9-F1
#
_cell.length_a   1.000
_cell.length_b   1.000
_cell.length_c   1.000
_cell.angle_alpha   90.00
_cell.angle_beta   90.00
_cell.angle_gamma   90.00
#
_symmetry.space_group_name_H-M   'P 1'
#
loop_
_entity.id
_entity.type
_entity.pdbx_description
1 polymer ?
#
loop_
_entity_poly.entity_id
_entity_poly.type
_entity_poly.pdbx_seq_one_letter_code
_entity_poly.pdbx_strand_id
1 'polypeptide(L)'
;MSAAARLAALLVAMLALVPGPAAAAPGDPPHAADRWARVAAELAKDPLFVDPDLAGALDDADRARLRKAMAGTARRIGVPVYVVVIPNPLGSESQGRAEPFLFGLRERLGRDGLYLTSNEYGRIDAVPFGVPRELSRVQTVPSELRLPPDYRTPLARLTDRLNIVLGRVAAAPPGPTTTPRPVETVAPFGQERPPPREAAFWAPFLTGLLVLGPLAAVVLYGLYASFPLVAGVLRRRVPGLPGPRDRSWPKGPTRPSVRWLRARAAEELGRLRALLPPGDDEPGRAYALRAYDAAQILFDDLDPRPAKKDAAAVLDLVGVVVLARQGQAVLAGRTARPAAPCFVNPLDGPSTKRRKVGAQGTRPVCAACATAPEPALTRLMLTVPDGRPHHAVPGRWKRAGFGSRRPDLASDVLESLGVD
;
A
#
# COMPACT_ATOMS: atom_id res chain seq x y z
N MET A 1 27.06 -1.37 -42.06
CA MET A 1 26.60 -1.98 -40.79
C MET A 1 27.83 -2.52 -40.06
N SER A 2 28.19 -1.90 -38.94
CA SER A 2 29.43 -2.20 -38.21
C SER A 2 29.38 -3.60 -37.58
N ALA A 3 30.55 -4.24 -37.44
CA ALA A 3 30.70 -5.58 -36.88
C ALA A 3 30.07 -5.74 -35.47
N ALA A 4 29.97 -4.66 -34.71
CA ALA A 4 29.31 -4.62 -33.40
C ALA A 4 27.80 -4.91 -33.48
N ALA A 5 27.10 -4.49 -34.55
CA ALA A 5 25.67 -4.74 -34.72
C ALA A 5 25.37 -6.21 -35.04
N ARG A 6 26.32 -6.93 -35.65
CA ARG A 6 26.19 -8.37 -35.95
C ARG A 6 26.42 -9.24 -34.72
N LEU A 7 27.33 -8.83 -33.82
CA LEU A 7 27.59 -9.55 -32.57
C LEU A 7 26.42 -9.46 -31.58
N ALA A 8 25.78 -8.29 -31.48
CA ALA A 8 24.63 -8.09 -30.60
C ALA A 8 23.39 -8.90 -31.04
N ALA A 9 23.17 -9.03 -32.35
CA ALA A 9 22.06 -9.82 -32.88
C ALA A 9 22.24 -11.34 -32.64
N LEU A 10 23.47 -11.83 -32.65
CA LEU A 10 23.79 -13.25 -32.40
C LEU A 10 23.63 -13.65 -30.92
N LEU A 11 23.95 -12.73 -29.99
CA LEU A 11 23.76 -12.94 -28.55
C LEU A 11 22.28 -12.95 -28.13
N VAL A 12 21.43 -12.16 -28.81
CA VAL A 12 19.98 -12.18 -28.58
C VAL A 12 19.32 -13.44 -29.15
N ALA A 13 19.83 -13.98 -30.25
CA ALA A 13 19.32 -15.22 -30.84
C ALA A 13 19.68 -16.48 -30.01
N MET A 14 20.84 -16.50 -29.35
CA MET A 14 21.24 -17.66 -28.52
C MET A 14 20.51 -17.76 -27.18
N LEU A 15 19.99 -16.66 -26.61
CA LEU A 15 19.24 -16.71 -25.35
C LEU A 15 17.79 -17.19 -25.50
N ALA A 16 17.28 -17.35 -26.73
CA ALA A 16 15.90 -17.74 -27.00
C ALA A 16 15.66 -19.26 -27.12
N LEU A 17 16.69 -20.09 -26.92
CA LEU A 17 16.66 -21.53 -27.22
C LEU A 17 16.94 -22.45 -26.02
N VAL A 18 16.74 -21.99 -24.79
CA VAL A 18 16.79 -22.88 -23.61
C VAL A 18 15.38 -23.42 -23.32
N PRO A 19 15.03 -24.65 -23.75
CA PRO A 19 13.82 -25.29 -23.25
C PRO A 19 13.98 -25.52 -21.74
N GLY A 20 13.15 -24.86 -20.94
CA GLY A 20 13.08 -25.12 -19.51
C GLY A 20 12.62 -26.56 -19.24
N PRO A 21 13.09 -27.22 -18.17
CA PRO A 21 12.68 -28.57 -17.86
C PRO A 21 11.18 -28.57 -17.56
N ALA A 22 10.42 -29.35 -18.32
CA ALA A 22 9.05 -29.69 -17.96
C ALA A 22 9.12 -30.59 -16.73
N ALA A 23 9.04 -29.98 -15.54
CA ALA A 23 8.78 -30.72 -14.31
C ALA A 23 7.38 -31.33 -14.46
N ALA A 24 7.33 -32.64 -14.70
CA ALA A 24 6.10 -33.40 -14.61
C ALA A 24 5.52 -33.19 -13.20
N ALA A 25 4.27 -32.76 -13.13
CA ALA A 25 3.55 -32.72 -11.86
C ALA A 25 3.59 -34.13 -11.26
N PRO A 26 3.98 -34.30 -9.98
CA PRO A 26 3.86 -35.60 -9.32
C PRO A 26 2.39 -36.04 -9.44
N GLY A 27 2.19 -37.26 -9.94
CA GLY A 27 0.85 -37.83 -10.03
C GLY A 27 0.18 -37.86 -8.66
N ASP A 28 -1.16 -37.83 -8.67
CA ASP A 28 -1.98 -37.78 -7.46
C ASP A 28 -1.49 -38.77 -6.39
N PRO A 29 -1.41 -38.37 -5.12
CA PRO A 29 -1.07 -39.30 -4.05
C PRO A 29 -2.05 -40.47 -4.10
N PRO A 30 -1.56 -41.72 -4.15
CA PRO A 30 -2.44 -42.87 -4.00
C PRO A 30 -3.21 -42.67 -2.67
N HIS A 31 -4.52 -42.89 -2.67
CA HIS A 31 -5.46 -42.83 -1.52
C HIS A 31 -6.20 -41.52 -1.21
N ALA A 32 -6.09 -40.46 -2.01
CA ALA A 32 -6.84 -39.22 -1.73
C ALA A 32 -8.39 -39.39 -1.77
N ALA A 33 -8.92 -40.21 -2.69
CA ALA A 33 -10.36 -40.55 -2.72
C ALA A 33 -10.80 -41.48 -1.57
N ASP A 34 -9.89 -42.30 -1.05
CA ASP A 34 -10.16 -43.24 0.05
C ASP A 34 -10.15 -42.54 1.42
N ARG A 35 -9.68 -41.30 1.48
CA ARG A 35 -9.53 -40.55 2.74
C ARG A 35 -10.87 -40.32 3.44
N TRP A 36 -11.91 -39.85 2.76
CA TRP A 36 -13.24 -39.71 3.36
C TRP A 36 -13.81 -41.03 3.87
N ALA A 37 -13.63 -42.11 3.10
CA ALA A 37 -14.14 -43.43 3.47
C ALA A 37 -13.41 -43.97 4.72
N ARG A 38 -12.08 -43.83 4.76
CA ARG A 38 -11.23 -44.20 5.91
C ARG A 38 -11.63 -43.40 7.16
N VAL A 39 -11.71 -42.07 7.05
CA VAL A 39 -12.04 -41.21 8.19
C VAL A 39 -13.46 -41.49 8.67
N ALA A 40 -14.44 -41.67 7.77
CA ALA A 40 -15.80 -42.03 8.15
C ALA A 40 -15.87 -43.39 8.87
N ALA A 41 -15.13 -44.39 8.38
CA ALA A 41 -15.09 -45.72 8.99
C ALA A 41 -14.50 -45.70 10.40
N GLU A 42 -13.47 -44.88 10.64
CA GLU A 42 -12.90 -44.70 11.97
C GLU A 42 -13.81 -43.87 12.89
N LEU A 43 -14.45 -42.81 12.38
CA LEU A 43 -15.41 -42.01 13.13
C LEU A 43 -16.67 -42.78 13.55
N ALA A 44 -17.03 -43.82 12.79
CA ALA A 44 -18.11 -44.72 13.16
C ALA A 44 -17.79 -45.50 14.45
N LYS A 45 -16.50 -45.69 14.77
CA LYS A 45 -16.00 -46.41 15.95
C LYS A 45 -15.67 -45.46 17.10
N ASP A 46 -14.89 -44.40 16.83
CA ASP A 46 -14.50 -43.36 17.80
C ASP A 46 -14.83 -41.98 17.21
N PRO A 47 -15.69 -41.16 17.87
CA PRO A 47 -16.04 -39.85 17.35
C PRO A 47 -14.87 -38.86 17.25
N LEU A 48 -13.70 -39.17 17.81
CA LEU A 48 -12.46 -38.42 17.65
C LEU A 48 -11.49 -39.13 16.70
N PHE A 49 -11.22 -38.52 15.55
CA PHE A 49 -10.17 -38.95 14.63
C PHE A 49 -8.98 -37.98 14.66
N VAL A 50 -7.78 -38.51 14.83
CA VAL A 50 -6.52 -37.77 14.67
C VAL A 50 -5.66 -38.52 13.67
N ASP A 51 -5.33 -37.85 12.57
CA ASP A 51 -4.50 -38.44 11.54
C ASP A 51 -3.08 -38.73 12.07
N PRO A 52 -2.45 -39.86 11.69
CA PRO A 52 -1.08 -40.18 12.07
C PRO A 52 -0.07 -39.06 11.79
N ASP A 53 -0.25 -38.30 10.71
CA ASP A 53 0.64 -37.18 10.35
C ASP A 53 0.57 -36.03 11.37
N LEU A 54 -0.52 -35.96 12.13
CA LEU A 54 -0.75 -34.99 13.21
C LEU A 54 -0.83 -35.68 14.58
N ALA A 55 -0.26 -36.87 14.74
CA ALA A 55 -0.34 -37.62 16.00
C ALA A 55 0.23 -36.82 17.18
N GLY A 56 1.29 -36.04 16.94
CA GLY A 56 1.92 -35.16 17.94
C GLY A 56 1.13 -33.88 18.27
N ALA A 57 0.00 -33.63 17.60
CA ALA A 57 -0.84 -32.46 17.88
C ALA A 57 -1.62 -32.57 19.20
N LEU A 58 -1.94 -33.81 19.60
CA LEU A 58 -2.72 -34.12 20.80
C LEU A 58 -2.13 -35.34 21.50
N ASP A 59 -1.65 -35.15 22.72
CA ASP A 59 -1.24 -36.25 23.59
C ASP A 59 -2.45 -37.06 24.11
N ASP A 60 -2.20 -38.18 24.80
CA ASP A 60 -3.27 -39.03 25.30
C ASP A 60 -4.16 -38.34 26.33
N ALA A 61 -3.59 -37.43 27.13
CA ALA A 61 -4.32 -36.67 28.13
C ALA A 61 -5.25 -35.63 27.46
N ASP A 62 -4.77 -34.97 26.40
CA ASP A 62 -5.52 -34.08 25.52
C ASP A 62 -6.69 -34.82 24.87
N ARG A 63 -6.41 -35.99 24.27
CA ARG A 63 -7.45 -36.84 23.64
C ARG A 63 -8.52 -37.24 24.66
N ALA A 64 -8.12 -37.66 25.86
CA ALA A 64 -9.06 -38.01 26.92
C ALA A 64 -9.91 -36.81 27.39
N ARG A 65 -9.29 -35.64 27.59
CA ARG A 65 -9.99 -34.39 27.94
C ARG A 65 -10.99 -34.00 26.85
N LEU A 66 -10.57 -34.07 25.59
CA LEU A 66 -11.41 -33.73 24.44
C LEU A 66 -12.59 -34.68 24.30
N ARG A 67 -12.39 -36.00 24.42
CA ARG A 67 -13.49 -36.98 24.41
C ARG A 67 -14.52 -36.71 25.51
N LYS A 68 -14.06 -36.35 26.72
CA LYS A 68 -14.96 -35.98 27.82
C LYS A 68 -15.78 -34.73 27.48
N ALA A 69 -15.16 -33.72 26.89
CA ALA A 69 -15.85 -32.50 26.45
C ALA A 69 -16.85 -32.80 25.34
N MET A 70 -16.46 -33.57 24.32
CA MET A 70 -17.34 -34.01 23.22
C MET A 70 -18.57 -34.76 23.74
N ALA A 71 -18.38 -35.73 24.65
CA ALA A 71 -19.49 -36.47 25.24
C ALA A 71 -20.41 -35.58 26.09
N GLY A 72 -19.84 -34.60 26.81
CA GLY A 72 -20.61 -33.59 27.55
C GLY A 72 -21.45 -32.70 26.64
N THR A 73 -20.86 -32.20 25.56
CA THR A 73 -21.55 -31.39 24.55
C THR A 73 -22.63 -32.22 23.85
N ALA A 74 -22.33 -33.44 23.40
CA ALA A 74 -23.28 -34.33 22.74
C ALA A 74 -24.53 -34.57 23.60
N ARG A 75 -24.36 -34.84 24.90
CA ARG A 75 -25.49 -34.97 25.83
C ARG A 75 -26.33 -33.69 25.96
N ARG A 76 -25.69 -32.52 25.93
CA ARG A 76 -26.40 -31.23 26.02
C ARG A 76 -27.12 -30.86 24.74
N ILE A 77 -26.57 -31.17 23.57
CA ILE A 77 -27.18 -30.82 22.27
C ILE A 77 -28.06 -31.93 21.71
N GLY A 78 -28.05 -33.14 22.28
CA GLY A 78 -28.91 -34.25 21.87
C GLY A 78 -28.49 -34.95 20.57
N VAL A 79 -27.33 -34.59 20.01
CA VAL A 79 -26.78 -35.18 18.77
C VAL A 79 -25.28 -35.47 18.94
N PRO A 80 -24.71 -36.44 18.20
CA PRO A 80 -23.28 -36.76 18.32
C PRO A 80 -22.39 -35.59 17.88
N VAL A 81 -21.19 -35.57 18.45
CA VAL A 81 -20.13 -34.60 18.14
C VAL A 81 -18.96 -35.36 17.56
N TYR A 82 -18.51 -34.96 16.37
CA TYR A 82 -17.38 -35.55 15.67
C TYR A 82 -16.25 -34.53 15.56
N VAL A 83 -15.03 -34.92 15.91
CA VAL A 83 -13.84 -34.06 15.79
C VAL A 83 -12.80 -34.77 14.94
N VAL A 84 -12.29 -34.08 13.92
CA VAL A 84 -11.31 -34.60 12.97
C VAL A 84 -10.09 -33.69 12.90
N VAL A 85 -8.95 -34.16 13.39
CA VAL A 85 -7.66 -33.48 13.26
C VAL A 85 -6.89 -34.13 12.12
N ILE A 86 -6.75 -33.45 10.98
CA ILE A 86 -6.22 -34.06 9.76
C ILE A 86 -5.59 -33.02 8.83
N PRO A 87 -4.44 -33.30 8.16
CA PRO A 87 -3.90 -32.40 7.15
C PRO A 87 -4.90 -32.19 6.02
N ASN A 88 -5.11 -30.96 5.58
CA ASN A 88 -5.99 -30.67 4.46
C ASN A 88 -5.30 -29.73 3.46
N PRO A 89 -4.34 -30.28 2.67
CA PRO A 89 -3.61 -29.49 1.68
C PRO A 89 -4.49 -29.13 0.48
N LEU A 90 -4.04 -28.18 -0.33
CA LEU A 90 -4.74 -27.75 -1.56
C LEU A 90 -4.90 -28.87 -2.59
N GLY A 91 -4.04 -29.88 -2.58
CA GLY A 91 -4.13 -31.07 -3.43
C GLY A 91 -5.07 -32.16 -2.90
N SER A 92 -5.83 -31.90 -1.83
CA SER A 92 -6.78 -32.87 -1.27
C SER A 92 -8.10 -32.92 -2.04
N GLU A 93 -8.91 -33.93 -1.74
CA GLU A 93 -10.29 -34.11 -2.23
C GLU A 93 -11.22 -32.93 -1.94
N SER A 94 -10.85 -32.12 -0.94
CA SER A 94 -11.59 -30.92 -0.57
C SER A 94 -10.86 -29.63 -0.97
N GLN A 95 -9.75 -29.74 -1.70
CA GLN A 95 -8.89 -28.63 -2.12
C GLN A 95 -8.47 -27.72 -0.95
N GLY A 96 -8.18 -28.34 0.19
CA GLY A 96 -7.87 -27.65 1.45
C GLY A 96 -9.02 -26.92 2.12
N ARG A 97 -10.26 -27.11 1.65
CA ARG A 97 -11.45 -26.46 2.19
C ARG A 97 -12.16 -27.37 3.19
N ALA A 98 -12.23 -26.91 4.44
CA ALA A 98 -12.83 -27.68 5.53
C ALA A 98 -14.32 -27.99 5.32
N GLU A 99 -15.10 -27.05 4.76
CA GLU A 99 -16.54 -27.23 4.63
C GLU A 99 -16.89 -28.39 3.67
N PRO A 100 -16.44 -28.41 2.40
CA PRO A 100 -16.64 -29.55 1.52
C PRO A 100 -16.17 -30.88 2.12
N PHE A 101 -15.05 -30.87 2.84
CA PHE A 101 -14.57 -32.05 3.57
C PHE A 101 -15.59 -32.57 4.59
N LEU A 102 -16.14 -31.69 5.43
CA LEU A 102 -17.13 -32.06 6.44
C LEU A 102 -18.48 -32.50 5.85
N PHE A 103 -18.89 -31.93 4.72
CA PHE A 103 -20.08 -32.38 3.97
C PHE A 103 -19.90 -33.80 3.42
N GLY A 104 -18.79 -34.06 2.74
CA GLY A 104 -18.47 -35.40 2.22
C GLY A 104 -18.37 -36.43 3.34
N LEU A 105 -17.80 -36.04 4.48
CA LEU A 105 -17.71 -36.89 5.66
C LEU A 105 -19.08 -37.26 6.24
N ARG A 106 -19.98 -36.27 6.39
CA ARG A 106 -21.37 -36.51 6.83
C ARG A 106 -22.14 -37.39 5.87
N GLU A 107 -21.94 -37.21 4.56
CA GLU A 107 -22.56 -38.05 3.53
C GLU A 107 -22.13 -39.52 3.65
N ARG A 108 -20.84 -39.78 3.90
CA ARG A 108 -20.34 -41.15 4.10
C ARG A 108 -20.68 -41.76 5.44
N LEU A 109 -20.71 -40.96 6.50
CA LEU A 109 -21.09 -41.44 7.84
C LEU A 109 -22.61 -41.65 7.98
N GLY A 110 -23.42 -40.94 7.18
CA GLY A 110 -24.88 -41.06 7.17
C GLY A 110 -25.55 -40.62 8.47
N ARG A 111 -24.88 -39.80 9.30
CA ARG A 111 -25.35 -39.36 10.61
C ARG A 111 -25.33 -37.84 10.72
N ASP A 112 -26.41 -37.28 11.25
CA ASP A 112 -26.42 -35.87 11.64
C ASP A 112 -25.71 -35.68 12.98
N GLY A 113 -25.16 -34.48 13.20
CA GLY A 113 -24.30 -34.18 14.33
C GLY A 113 -23.51 -32.89 14.14
N LEU A 114 -22.75 -32.52 15.17
CA LEU A 114 -21.80 -31.40 15.09
C LEU A 114 -20.45 -31.94 14.62
N TYR A 115 -19.98 -31.50 13.46
CA TYR A 115 -18.70 -31.91 12.92
C TYR A 115 -17.71 -30.76 13.03
N LEU A 116 -16.58 -31.00 13.68
CA LEU A 116 -15.47 -30.07 13.77
C LEU A 116 -14.25 -30.66 13.05
N THR A 117 -13.47 -29.81 12.42
CA THR A 117 -12.16 -30.18 11.90
C THR A 117 -11.09 -29.20 12.35
N SER A 118 -9.87 -29.70 12.55
CA SER A 118 -8.65 -28.91 12.63
C SER A 118 -7.66 -29.39 11.60
N ASN A 119 -7.13 -28.48 10.79
CA ASN A 119 -6.08 -28.81 9.82
C ASN A 119 -4.67 -28.67 10.42
N GLU A 120 -3.64 -28.96 9.63
CA GLU A 120 -2.22 -28.86 9.96
C GLU A 120 -1.78 -27.44 10.37
N TYR A 121 -2.52 -26.42 9.93
CA TYR A 121 -2.31 -25.03 10.30
C TYR A 121 -3.10 -24.62 11.56
N GLY A 122 -3.71 -25.58 12.26
CA GLY A 122 -4.50 -25.31 13.46
C GLY A 122 -5.76 -24.48 13.20
N ARG A 123 -6.23 -24.44 11.95
CA ARG A 123 -7.48 -23.78 11.59
C ARG A 123 -8.65 -24.68 12.00
N ILE A 124 -9.56 -24.14 12.80
CA ILE A 124 -10.74 -24.87 13.28
C ILE A 124 -11.97 -24.45 12.48
N ASP A 125 -12.68 -25.42 11.94
CA ASP A 125 -13.92 -25.22 11.22
C ASP A 125 -14.98 -26.17 11.76
N ALA A 126 -16.26 -25.77 11.72
CA ALA A 126 -17.35 -26.60 12.19
C ALA A 126 -18.61 -26.44 11.35
N VAL A 127 -19.33 -27.54 11.16
CA VAL A 127 -20.62 -27.58 10.47
C VAL A 127 -21.63 -28.33 11.35
N PRO A 128 -22.71 -27.65 11.80
CA PRO A 128 -23.78 -28.30 12.53
C PRO A 128 -24.80 -28.91 11.57
N PHE A 129 -24.89 -30.23 11.48
CA PHE A 129 -25.94 -30.92 10.70
C PHE A 129 -27.03 -31.40 11.65
N GLY A 130 -28.26 -30.91 11.49
CA GLY A 130 -29.40 -31.36 12.31
C GLY A 130 -29.28 -31.07 13.80
N VAL A 131 -28.47 -30.07 14.21
CA VAL A 131 -28.25 -29.74 15.62
C VAL A 131 -29.42 -28.86 16.14
N PRO A 132 -30.11 -29.21 17.24
CA PRO A 132 -31.26 -28.48 17.78
C PRO A 132 -30.83 -27.25 18.62
N ARG A 133 -30.00 -26.40 18.02
CA ARG A 133 -29.43 -25.20 18.63
C ARG A 133 -29.49 -24.07 17.61
N GLU A 134 -29.67 -22.85 18.09
CA GLU A 134 -29.61 -21.66 17.25
C GLU A 134 -28.14 -21.36 16.89
N LEU A 135 -27.68 -22.01 15.82
CA LEU A 135 -26.32 -21.91 15.32
C LEU A 135 -26.35 -21.43 13.88
N SER A 136 -25.58 -20.39 13.57
CA SER A 136 -25.23 -20.07 12.19
C SER A 136 -23.84 -20.62 11.87
N ARG A 137 -23.60 -21.01 10.61
CA ARG A 137 -22.28 -21.49 10.16
C ARG A 137 -21.15 -20.52 10.53
N VAL A 138 -21.40 -19.23 10.39
CA VAL A 138 -20.43 -18.16 10.69
C VAL A 138 -20.13 -18.06 12.20
N GLN A 139 -21.11 -18.33 13.05
CA GLN A 139 -20.96 -18.19 14.51
C GLN A 139 -20.58 -19.49 15.22
N THR A 140 -20.60 -20.63 14.52
CA THR A 140 -20.29 -21.94 15.13
C THR A 140 -18.85 -22.00 15.63
N VAL A 141 -17.91 -21.47 14.83
CA VAL A 141 -16.54 -21.22 15.26
C VAL A 141 -16.29 -19.71 15.23
N PRO A 142 -16.10 -19.07 16.39
CA PRO A 142 -15.77 -17.66 16.46
C PRO A 142 -14.48 -17.33 15.69
N SER A 143 -14.43 -16.18 15.03
CA SER A 143 -13.27 -15.78 14.22
C SER A 143 -11.95 -15.82 15.00
N GLU A 144 -11.99 -15.47 16.30
CA GLU A 144 -10.84 -15.49 17.20
C GLU A 144 -10.35 -16.91 17.55
N LEU A 145 -11.19 -17.94 17.40
CA LEU A 145 -10.83 -19.34 17.63
C LEU A 145 -10.58 -20.10 16.32
N ARG A 146 -10.98 -19.53 15.18
CA ARG A 146 -10.85 -20.16 13.86
C ARG A 146 -9.39 -20.30 13.43
N LEU A 147 -8.55 -19.30 13.73
CA LEU A 147 -7.13 -19.30 13.39
C LEU A 147 -6.27 -19.59 14.64
N PRO A 148 -5.07 -20.16 14.48
CA PRO A 148 -4.16 -20.35 15.59
C PRO A 148 -3.71 -19.01 16.19
N PRO A 149 -3.45 -18.95 17.51
CA PRO A 149 -2.92 -17.75 18.15
C PRO A 149 -1.47 -17.44 17.73
N ASP A 150 -0.69 -18.47 17.39
CA ASP A 150 0.67 -18.37 16.89
C ASP A 150 0.86 -19.29 15.69
N TYR A 151 1.21 -18.72 14.53
CA TYR A 151 1.44 -19.46 13.29
C TYR A 151 2.74 -20.28 13.30
N ARG A 152 3.67 -20.01 14.22
CA ARG A 152 4.90 -20.81 14.38
C ARG A 152 4.64 -22.12 15.12
N THR A 153 3.61 -22.14 15.96
CA THR A 153 3.16 -23.30 16.73
C THR A 153 1.66 -23.51 16.55
N PRO A 154 1.19 -23.78 15.32
CA PRO A 154 -0.23 -23.66 14.96
C PRO A 154 -1.15 -24.60 15.76
N LEU A 155 -0.62 -25.75 16.18
CA LEU A 155 -1.36 -26.78 16.91
C LEU A 155 -1.23 -26.62 18.44
N ALA A 156 -0.45 -25.65 18.92
CA ALA A 156 -0.35 -25.37 20.34
C ALA A 156 -1.73 -25.03 20.91
N ARG A 157 -2.06 -25.67 22.04
CA ARG A 157 -3.34 -25.46 22.76
C ARG A 157 -4.58 -25.74 21.91
N LEU A 158 -4.48 -26.63 20.91
CA LEU A 158 -5.60 -27.03 20.07
C LEU A 158 -6.77 -27.57 20.91
N THR A 159 -6.48 -28.40 21.92
CA THR A 159 -7.49 -28.94 22.85
C THR A 159 -8.27 -27.86 23.57
N ASP A 160 -7.59 -26.83 24.09
CA ASP A 160 -8.24 -25.71 24.78
C ASP A 160 -9.22 -25.00 23.85
N ARG A 161 -8.78 -24.72 22.62
CA ARG A 161 -9.59 -24.03 21.60
C ARG A 161 -10.81 -24.85 21.20
N LEU A 162 -10.63 -26.15 20.94
CA LEU A 162 -11.73 -27.07 20.64
C LEU A 162 -12.72 -27.14 21.80
N ASN A 163 -12.26 -27.21 23.04
CA ASN A 163 -13.12 -27.20 24.23
C ASN A 163 -13.93 -25.91 24.36
N ILE A 164 -13.35 -24.75 24.05
CA ILE A 164 -14.08 -23.48 24.06
C ILE A 164 -15.18 -23.49 22.98
N VAL A 165 -14.89 -23.96 21.77
CA VAL A 165 -15.89 -24.10 20.69
C VAL A 165 -17.02 -25.03 21.13
N LEU A 166 -16.70 -26.21 21.67
CA LEU A 166 -17.66 -27.17 22.19
C LEU A 166 -18.52 -26.60 23.32
N GLY A 167 -17.91 -25.80 24.21
CA GLY A 167 -18.59 -25.12 25.30
C GLY A 167 -19.58 -24.06 24.79
N ARG A 168 -19.19 -23.25 23.79
CA ARG A 168 -20.08 -22.26 23.16
C ARG A 168 -21.27 -22.93 22.46
N VAL A 169 -21.03 -24.00 21.69
CA VAL A 169 -22.12 -24.73 21.02
C VAL A 169 -23.07 -25.37 22.04
N ALA A 170 -22.54 -25.91 23.14
CA ALA A 170 -23.36 -26.46 24.21
C ALA A 170 -24.22 -25.42 24.93
N ALA A 171 -23.75 -24.16 25.01
CA ALA A 171 -24.44 -23.04 25.66
C ALA A 171 -25.37 -22.25 24.73
N ALA A 172 -25.37 -22.54 23.43
CA ALA A 172 -26.23 -21.86 22.47
C ALA A 172 -27.72 -22.09 22.81
N PRO A 173 -28.60 -21.11 22.55
CA PRO A 173 -30.04 -21.28 22.75
C PRO A 173 -30.59 -22.48 21.96
N PRO A 174 -31.66 -23.15 22.46
CA PRO A 174 -32.40 -24.11 21.65
C PRO A 174 -32.95 -23.45 20.39
N GLY A 175 -32.88 -24.16 19.25
CA GLY A 175 -33.35 -23.65 17.96
C GLY A 175 -33.79 -24.79 17.03
N PRO A 176 -34.37 -24.47 15.87
CA PRO A 176 -34.82 -25.48 14.92
C PRO A 176 -33.63 -26.28 14.36
N THR A 177 -33.83 -27.58 14.17
CA THR A 177 -32.84 -28.43 13.51
C THR A 177 -32.73 -28.05 12.04
N THR A 178 -31.56 -27.56 11.65
CA THR A 178 -31.27 -27.19 10.26
C THR A 178 -30.02 -27.90 9.79
N THR A 179 -30.04 -28.38 8.55
CA THR A 179 -28.88 -28.93 7.86
C THR A 179 -28.43 -27.88 6.83
N PRO A 180 -27.28 -27.22 7.05
CA PRO A 180 -26.77 -26.21 6.12
C PRO A 180 -26.59 -26.81 4.73
N ARG A 181 -26.80 -26.00 3.69
CA ARG A 181 -26.38 -26.34 2.33
C ARG A 181 -24.90 -25.97 2.13
N PRO A 182 -24.14 -26.74 1.34
CA PRO A 182 -22.77 -26.36 1.03
C PRO A 182 -22.79 -25.03 0.27
N VAL A 183 -22.04 -24.03 0.74
CA VAL A 183 -21.91 -22.73 0.02
C VAL A 183 -20.98 -22.88 -1.16
N GLU A 184 -20.02 -23.79 -1.05
CA GLU A 184 -19.01 -24.05 -2.07
C GLU A 184 -19.11 -25.51 -2.51
N THR A 185 -19.27 -25.72 -3.81
CA THR A 185 -19.13 -27.04 -4.43
C THR A 185 -17.70 -27.19 -4.95
N VAL A 186 -17.06 -28.29 -4.59
CA VAL A 186 -15.73 -28.64 -5.10
C VAL A 186 -15.92 -29.50 -6.35
N ALA A 187 -15.04 -29.34 -7.33
CA ALA A 187 -15.02 -30.23 -8.48
C ALA A 187 -14.75 -31.68 -8.02
N PRO A 188 -15.25 -32.70 -8.72
CA PRO A 188 -14.88 -34.08 -8.43
C PRO A 188 -13.36 -34.23 -8.38
N PHE A 189 -12.86 -35.00 -7.42
CA PHE A 189 -11.43 -35.20 -7.25
C PHE A 189 -10.79 -35.79 -8.53
N GLY A 190 -9.65 -35.25 -8.94
CA GLY A 190 -8.98 -35.59 -10.21
C GLY A 190 -9.62 -34.95 -11.45
N GLN A 191 -10.75 -34.25 -11.30
CA GLN A 191 -11.38 -33.42 -12.34
C GLN A 191 -11.23 -31.93 -12.01
N GLU A 192 -10.35 -31.58 -11.07
CA GLU A 192 -9.97 -30.19 -10.89
C GLU A 192 -9.43 -29.69 -12.22
N ARG A 193 -10.00 -28.60 -12.73
CA ARG A 193 -9.29 -27.83 -13.74
C ARG A 193 -8.00 -27.40 -13.06
N PRO A 194 -6.81 -27.79 -13.55
CA PRO A 194 -5.59 -27.25 -13.00
C PRO A 194 -5.75 -25.73 -13.02
N PRO A 195 -5.32 -25.01 -11.96
CA PRO A 195 -5.26 -23.57 -12.04
C PRO A 195 -4.56 -23.24 -13.37
N PRO A 196 -5.06 -22.26 -14.15
CA PRO A 196 -4.47 -21.94 -15.45
C PRO A 196 -2.97 -21.87 -15.25
N ARG A 197 -2.23 -22.79 -15.92
CA ARG A 197 -0.80 -23.06 -15.66
C ARG A 197 -0.11 -21.75 -15.34
N GLU A 198 0.59 -21.64 -14.22
CA GLU A 198 1.27 -20.41 -13.78
C GLU A 198 2.14 -19.78 -14.87
N ALA A 199 2.60 -20.58 -15.84
CA ALA A 199 3.21 -20.12 -17.08
C ALA A 199 2.39 -19.05 -17.82
N ALA A 200 1.05 -19.08 -17.80
CA ALA A 200 0.21 -18.05 -18.44
C ALA A 200 0.12 -16.75 -17.63
N PHE A 201 0.28 -16.81 -16.31
CA PHE A 201 0.27 -15.63 -15.44
C PHE A 201 1.65 -14.94 -15.44
N TRP A 202 2.72 -15.74 -15.43
CA TRP A 202 4.09 -15.25 -15.47
C TRP A 202 4.65 -15.06 -16.87
N ALA A 203 4.13 -15.68 -17.94
CA ALA A 203 4.60 -15.45 -19.30
C ALA A 203 4.56 -13.97 -19.69
N PRO A 204 3.44 -13.23 -19.59
CA PRO A 204 3.45 -11.81 -19.94
C PRO A 204 4.38 -10.99 -19.04
N PHE A 205 4.56 -11.41 -17.78
CA PHE A 205 5.47 -10.75 -16.85
C PHE A 205 6.95 -11.02 -17.17
N LEU A 206 7.33 -12.26 -17.45
CA LEU A 206 8.70 -12.68 -17.79
C LEU A 206 9.07 -12.27 -19.21
N THR A 207 8.16 -12.38 -20.18
CA THR A 207 8.34 -11.81 -21.51
C THR A 207 8.41 -10.28 -21.42
N GLY A 208 7.58 -9.68 -20.57
CA GLY A 208 7.63 -8.26 -20.21
C GLY A 208 8.98 -7.83 -19.62
N LEU A 209 9.53 -8.62 -18.68
CA LEU A 209 10.73 -8.29 -17.91
C LEU A 209 12.04 -8.65 -18.61
N LEU A 210 12.08 -9.76 -19.36
CA LEU A 210 13.31 -10.30 -19.96
C LEU A 210 13.45 -9.97 -21.45
N VAL A 211 12.36 -9.69 -22.17
CA VAL A 211 12.40 -9.37 -23.60
C VAL A 211 12.02 -7.91 -23.83
N LEU A 212 10.80 -7.52 -23.44
CA LEU A 212 10.31 -6.16 -23.65
C LEU A 212 11.03 -5.14 -22.75
N GLY A 213 11.37 -5.51 -21.52
CA GLY A 213 12.05 -4.67 -20.55
C GLY A 213 13.42 -4.22 -21.03
N PRO A 214 14.34 -5.12 -21.41
CA PRO A 214 15.65 -4.76 -21.92
C PRO A 214 15.55 -4.06 -23.27
N LEU A 215 14.63 -4.46 -24.16
CA LEU A 215 14.40 -3.74 -25.42
C LEU A 215 13.92 -2.30 -25.19
N ALA A 216 12.94 -2.10 -24.31
CA ALA A 216 12.46 -0.78 -23.93
C ALA A 216 13.55 0.03 -23.22
N ALA A 217 14.35 -0.59 -22.36
CA ALA A 217 15.48 0.06 -21.70
C ALA A 217 16.55 0.48 -22.70
N VAL A 218 16.88 -0.34 -23.71
CA VAL A 218 17.82 0.01 -24.79
C VAL A 218 17.25 1.10 -25.68
N VAL A 219 15.95 1.08 -25.99
CA VAL A 219 15.29 2.14 -26.77
C VAL A 219 15.25 3.44 -26.00
N LEU A 220 14.84 3.42 -24.74
CA LEU A 220 14.79 4.60 -23.86
C LEU A 220 16.19 5.15 -23.56
N TYR A 221 17.17 4.27 -23.32
CA TYR A 221 18.57 4.65 -23.16
C TYR A 221 19.15 5.19 -24.46
N GLY A 222 18.82 4.61 -25.61
CA GLY A 222 19.18 5.12 -26.93
C GLY A 222 18.56 6.48 -27.20
N LEU A 223 17.28 6.69 -26.87
CA LEU A 223 16.59 7.98 -26.96
C LEU A 223 17.20 9.02 -26.00
N TYR A 224 17.52 8.63 -24.77
CA TYR A 224 18.16 9.47 -23.77
C TYR A 224 19.62 9.84 -24.16
N ALA A 225 20.40 8.88 -24.66
CA ALA A 225 21.79 9.07 -25.09
C ALA A 225 21.90 9.79 -26.45
N SER A 226 20.88 9.69 -27.31
CA SER A 226 20.76 10.50 -28.53
C SER A 226 20.19 11.90 -28.27
N PHE A 227 19.53 12.13 -27.13
CA PHE A 227 19.05 13.44 -26.72
C PHE A 227 20.15 14.52 -26.66
N PRO A 228 21.37 14.30 -26.11
CA PRO A 228 22.44 15.29 -26.16
C PRO A 228 23.05 15.48 -27.56
N LEU A 229 23.00 14.49 -28.45
CA LEU A 229 23.46 14.61 -29.84
C LEU A 229 22.46 15.38 -30.70
N VAL A 230 21.16 15.12 -30.57
CA VAL A 230 20.09 15.87 -31.25
C VAL A 230 19.92 17.26 -30.65
N ALA A 231 20.02 17.42 -29.32
CA ALA A 231 20.02 18.73 -28.67
C ALA A 231 21.28 19.54 -28.99
N GLY A 232 22.44 18.89 -29.20
CA GLY A 232 23.68 19.55 -29.63
C GLY A 232 23.62 20.05 -31.08
N VAL A 233 22.96 19.30 -31.97
CA VAL A 233 22.78 19.68 -33.38
C VAL A 233 21.64 20.70 -33.56
N LEU A 234 20.54 20.61 -32.78
CA LEU A 234 19.50 21.65 -32.74
C LEU A 234 19.99 22.96 -32.08
N ARG A 235 20.86 22.89 -31.06
CA ARG A 235 21.48 24.08 -30.45
C ARG A 235 22.40 24.85 -31.38
N ARG A 236 22.96 24.20 -32.42
CA ARG A 236 23.84 24.86 -33.40
C ARG A 236 23.09 25.50 -34.56
N ARG A 237 21.78 25.28 -34.71
CA ARG A 237 20.98 25.82 -35.83
C ARG A 237 19.84 26.77 -35.43
N VAL A 238 19.62 26.99 -34.13
CA VAL A 238 18.63 27.97 -33.64
C VAL A 238 19.30 28.95 -32.69
N PRO A 239 19.64 30.17 -33.14
CA PRO A 239 19.97 31.25 -32.22
C PRO A 239 18.72 31.57 -31.40
N GLY A 240 18.78 31.39 -30.06
CA GLY A 240 17.76 31.94 -29.16
C GLY A 240 16.89 30.97 -28.34
N LEU A 241 17.35 29.76 -27.98
CA LEU A 241 16.68 29.02 -26.90
C LEU A 241 16.93 29.70 -25.55
N PRO A 242 15.87 30.08 -24.79
CA PRO A 242 16.04 30.75 -23.50
C PRO A 242 16.74 29.83 -22.51
N GLY A 243 17.77 30.35 -21.84
CA GLY A 243 18.54 29.61 -20.85
C GLY A 243 17.72 29.26 -19.61
N PRO A 244 18.28 28.46 -18.66
CA PRO A 244 17.64 28.06 -17.40
C PRO A 244 17.17 29.21 -16.48
N ARG A 245 17.40 30.46 -16.89
CA ARG A 245 16.97 31.69 -16.21
C ARG A 245 15.51 32.07 -16.49
N ASP A 246 14.85 31.44 -17.46
CA ASP A 246 13.46 31.73 -17.86
C ASP A 246 12.44 30.65 -17.45
N ARG A 247 12.64 29.98 -16.30
CA ARG A 247 11.54 29.19 -15.71
C ARG A 247 10.48 30.14 -15.15
N SER A 248 9.47 30.43 -15.96
CA SER A 248 8.27 31.13 -15.53
C SER A 248 7.45 30.21 -14.62
N TRP A 249 7.35 30.55 -13.34
CA TRP A 249 6.47 29.85 -12.41
C TRP A 249 5.02 30.19 -12.74
N PRO A 250 4.10 29.19 -12.80
CA PRO A 250 2.69 29.47 -12.96
C PRO A 250 2.22 30.36 -11.80
N LYS A 251 1.55 31.47 -12.14
CA LYS A 251 0.96 32.39 -11.16
C LYS A 251 0.00 31.64 -10.25
N GLY A 252 0.02 31.98 -8.97
CA GLY A 252 -0.89 31.39 -7.99
C GLY A 252 -2.25 32.10 -7.99
N PRO A 253 -3.34 31.40 -7.63
CA PRO A 253 -4.60 32.07 -7.34
C PRO A 253 -4.44 32.99 -6.12
N THR A 254 -5.22 34.07 -6.06
CA THR A 254 -5.21 35.04 -4.96
C THR A 254 -5.98 34.54 -3.73
N ARG A 255 -6.91 33.61 -3.95
CA ARG A 255 -7.69 32.88 -2.93
C ARG A 255 -7.56 31.37 -3.17
N PRO A 256 -6.39 30.77 -2.88
CA PRO A 256 -6.21 29.34 -3.06
C PRO A 256 -7.11 28.53 -2.13
N SER A 257 -7.62 27.39 -2.62
CA SER A 257 -8.23 26.38 -1.75
C SER A 257 -7.14 25.53 -1.07
N VAL A 258 -7.41 25.02 0.13
CA VAL A 258 -6.51 24.10 0.86
C VAL A 258 -6.12 22.89 -0.01
N ARG A 259 -7.10 22.32 -0.73
CA ARG A 259 -6.88 21.19 -1.64
C ARG A 259 -5.89 21.55 -2.75
N TRP A 260 -6.05 22.72 -3.38
CA TRP A 260 -5.13 23.18 -4.41
C TRP A 260 -3.73 23.40 -3.85
N LEU A 261 -3.62 24.02 -2.67
CA LEU A 261 -2.33 24.24 -2.01
C LEU A 261 -1.62 22.94 -1.66
N ARG A 262 -2.33 21.95 -1.11
CA ARG A 262 -1.72 20.66 -0.75
C ARG A 262 -1.22 19.91 -1.97
N ALA A 263 -2.01 19.87 -3.04
CA ALA A 263 -1.60 19.27 -4.31
C ALA A 263 -0.37 19.99 -4.88
N ARG A 264 -0.37 21.33 -4.85
CA ARG A 264 0.73 22.14 -5.37
C ARG A 264 2.00 22.01 -4.52
N ALA A 265 1.86 21.96 -3.20
CA ALA A 265 2.95 21.76 -2.26
C ALA A 265 3.63 20.40 -2.48
N ALA A 266 2.85 19.31 -2.55
CA ALA A 266 3.38 17.98 -2.83
C ALA A 266 4.11 17.91 -4.18
N GLU A 267 3.54 18.53 -5.21
CA GLU A 267 4.16 18.57 -6.55
C GLU A 267 5.49 19.33 -6.55
N GLU A 268 5.55 20.53 -5.95
CA GLU A 268 6.77 21.33 -5.93
C GLU A 268 7.85 20.72 -5.02
N LEU A 269 7.45 20.09 -3.91
CA LEU A 269 8.37 19.38 -3.01
C LEU A 269 8.97 18.15 -3.71
N GLY A 270 8.16 17.37 -4.43
CA GLY A 270 8.63 16.25 -5.25
C GLY A 270 9.58 16.68 -6.37
N ARG A 271 9.32 17.83 -7.00
CA ARG A 271 10.22 18.41 -8.00
C ARG A 271 11.56 18.85 -7.40
N LEU A 272 11.54 19.49 -6.24
CA LEU A 272 12.78 19.86 -5.53
C LEU A 272 13.59 18.60 -5.20
N ARG A 273 12.94 17.57 -4.64
CA ARG A 273 13.59 16.29 -4.32
C ARG A 273 14.30 15.68 -5.53
N ALA A 274 13.66 15.69 -6.69
CA ALA A 274 14.23 15.15 -7.93
C ALA A 274 15.42 15.97 -8.48
N LEU A 275 15.53 17.25 -8.09
CA LEU A 275 16.61 18.14 -8.52
C LEU A 275 17.80 18.16 -7.56
N LEU A 276 17.67 17.62 -6.34
CA LEU A 276 18.75 17.59 -5.36
C LEU A 276 19.89 16.68 -5.88
N PRO A 277 21.10 17.23 -6.12
CA PRO A 277 22.20 16.46 -6.65
C PRO A 277 22.82 15.54 -5.58
N PRO A 278 23.36 14.37 -5.97
CA PRO A 278 23.94 13.41 -5.04
C PRO A 278 25.29 13.85 -4.44
N GLY A 279 26.03 14.77 -5.07
CA GLY A 279 27.35 15.24 -4.63
C GLY A 279 27.32 16.56 -3.85
N ASP A 280 28.37 16.83 -3.08
CA ASP A 280 28.39 17.91 -2.06
C ASP A 280 28.76 19.32 -2.58
N ASP A 281 29.38 19.44 -3.76
CA ASP A 281 30.04 20.69 -4.22
C ASP A 281 29.22 21.59 -5.17
N GLU A 282 27.91 21.35 -5.35
CA GLU A 282 27.11 22.17 -6.27
C GLU A 282 26.67 23.52 -5.63
N PRO A 283 26.91 24.67 -6.30
CA PRO A 283 26.48 25.97 -5.81
C PRO A 283 24.98 26.02 -5.51
N GLY A 284 24.64 26.41 -4.28
CA GLY A 284 23.25 26.53 -3.83
C GLY A 284 22.65 25.25 -3.24
N ARG A 285 23.33 24.10 -3.32
CA ARG A 285 22.85 22.83 -2.73
C ARG A 285 22.54 22.94 -1.25
N ALA A 286 23.43 23.56 -0.46
CA ALA A 286 23.23 23.70 0.97
C ALA A 286 21.92 24.42 1.32
N TYR A 287 21.57 25.47 0.58
CA TYR A 287 20.29 26.15 0.75
C TYR A 287 19.12 25.29 0.26
N ALA A 288 19.26 24.61 -0.87
CA ALA A 288 18.21 23.75 -1.43
C ALA A 288 17.86 22.57 -0.52
N LEU A 289 18.86 21.97 0.14
CA LEU A 289 18.67 20.94 1.17
C LEU A 289 17.90 21.50 2.38
N ARG A 290 18.37 22.61 2.97
CA ARG A 290 17.65 23.24 4.09
C ARG A 290 16.22 23.63 3.72
N ALA A 291 16.01 24.14 2.50
CA ALA A 291 14.69 24.47 2.01
C ALA A 291 13.80 23.23 1.84
N TYR A 292 14.37 22.11 1.39
CA TYR A 292 13.67 20.82 1.31
C TYR A 292 13.30 20.31 2.71
N ASP A 293 14.25 20.30 3.66
CA ASP A 293 14.03 19.81 5.02
C ASP A 293 12.98 20.66 5.73
N ALA A 294 13.09 21.99 5.68
CA ALA A 294 12.10 22.91 6.24
C ALA A 294 10.72 22.70 5.62
N ALA A 295 10.64 22.51 4.31
CA ALA A 295 9.39 22.29 3.60
C ALA A 295 8.78 20.92 3.91
N GLN A 296 9.60 19.88 4.06
CA GLN A 296 9.17 18.52 4.38
C GLN A 296 8.61 18.45 5.80
N ILE A 297 9.33 18.99 6.79
CA ILE A 297 8.87 19.03 8.19
C ILE A 297 7.54 19.79 8.28
N LEU A 298 7.45 20.99 7.68
CA LEU A 298 6.20 21.75 7.62
C LEU A 298 5.06 20.96 6.96
N PHE A 299 5.35 20.23 5.88
CA PHE A 299 4.32 19.49 5.14
C PHE A 299 3.81 18.27 5.91
N ASP A 300 4.69 17.60 6.66
CA ASP A 300 4.37 16.41 7.45
C ASP A 300 3.61 16.77 8.74
N ASP A 301 3.94 17.90 9.38
CA ASP A 301 3.24 18.39 10.57
C ASP A 301 1.81 18.92 10.29
N LEU A 302 1.47 19.15 9.02
CA LEU A 302 0.16 19.68 8.65
C LEU A 302 -0.94 18.62 8.69
N ASP A 303 -1.94 18.87 9.54
CA ASP A 303 -3.19 18.09 9.62
C ASP A 303 -3.73 17.78 8.20
N PRO A 304 -4.01 16.50 7.88
CA PRO A 304 -4.63 16.10 6.61
C PRO A 304 -5.96 16.81 6.30
N ARG A 305 -6.70 17.25 7.31
CA ARG A 305 -8.01 17.91 7.19
C ARG A 305 -8.08 19.14 8.09
N PRO A 306 -7.31 20.20 7.80
CA PRO A 306 -7.32 21.40 8.62
C PRO A 306 -8.73 22.03 8.58
N ALA A 307 -9.13 22.67 9.66
CA ALA A 307 -10.40 23.39 9.71
C ALA A 307 -10.47 24.38 8.52
N LYS A 308 -11.64 24.47 7.86
CA LYS A 308 -11.81 25.29 6.63
C LYS A 308 -11.40 26.76 6.76
N LYS A 309 -11.25 27.27 7.99
CA LYS A 309 -10.88 28.65 8.33
C LYS A 309 -9.52 28.77 9.02
N ASP A 310 -8.71 27.72 9.05
CA ASP A 310 -7.37 27.79 9.63
C ASP A 310 -6.41 28.56 8.71
N ALA A 311 -6.29 29.86 8.99
CA ALA A 311 -5.41 30.75 8.26
C ALA A 311 -3.92 30.41 8.45
N ALA A 312 -3.53 29.83 9.59
CA ALA A 312 -2.14 29.47 9.85
C ALA A 312 -1.73 28.28 8.99
N ALA A 313 -2.52 27.21 8.99
CA ALA A 313 -2.27 26.02 8.16
C ALA A 313 -2.23 26.33 6.65
N VAL A 314 -3.09 27.26 6.18
CA VAL A 314 -3.04 27.74 4.79
C VAL A 314 -1.74 28.44 4.46
N LEU A 315 -1.24 29.27 5.37
CA LEU A 315 0.03 29.99 5.16
C LEU A 315 1.23 29.05 5.26
N ASP A 316 1.17 28.00 6.09
CA ASP A 316 2.21 26.96 6.13
C ASP A 316 2.29 26.22 4.79
N LEU A 317 1.16 25.84 4.18
CA LEU A 317 1.14 25.26 2.83
C LEU A 317 1.71 26.21 1.76
N VAL A 318 1.41 27.51 1.85
CA VAL A 318 2.03 28.52 0.97
C VAL A 318 3.55 28.57 1.20
N GLY A 319 3.97 28.46 2.46
CA GLY A 319 5.37 28.37 2.87
C GLY A 319 6.10 27.20 2.23
N VAL A 320 5.51 26.00 2.27
CA VAL A 320 6.04 24.79 1.63
C VAL A 320 6.26 25.02 0.13
N VAL A 321 5.26 25.60 -0.57
CA VAL A 321 5.39 25.91 -2.01
C VAL A 321 6.52 26.90 -2.26
N VAL A 322 6.64 27.96 -1.44
CA VAL A 322 7.66 29.00 -1.61
C VAL A 322 9.06 28.42 -1.36
N LEU A 323 9.27 27.68 -0.26
CA LEU A 323 10.53 27.03 0.07
C LEU A 323 10.97 26.07 -1.03
N ALA A 324 10.06 25.21 -1.50
CA ALA A 324 10.35 24.29 -2.59
C ALA A 324 10.80 25.03 -3.85
N ARG A 325 10.11 26.11 -4.23
CA ARG A 325 10.48 26.93 -5.40
C ARG A 325 11.78 27.69 -5.23
N GLN A 326 12.08 28.17 -4.02
CA GLN A 326 13.35 28.83 -3.72
C GLN A 326 14.52 27.86 -3.86
N GLY A 327 14.40 26.64 -3.31
CA GLY A 327 15.40 25.58 -3.50
C GLY A 327 15.61 25.25 -4.98
N GLN A 328 14.53 25.09 -5.74
CA GLN A 328 14.60 24.85 -7.18
C GLN A 328 15.27 26.00 -7.94
N ALA A 329 14.96 27.26 -7.59
CA ALA A 329 15.52 28.45 -8.23
C ALA A 329 17.02 28.62 -7.96
N VAL A 330 17.46 28.31 -6.74
CA VAL A 330 18.85 28.33 -6.30
C VAL A 330 19.68 27.30 -7.07
N LEU A 331 19.17 26.07 -7.20
CA LEU A 331 19.82 25.02 -8.01
C LEU A 331 19.88 25.40 -9.50
N ALA A 332 18.76 25.91 -10.06
CA ALA A 332 18.71 26.30 -11.47
C ALA A 332 19.60 27.50 -11.80
N GLY A 333 19.71 28.47 -10.88
CA GLY A 333 20.54 29.65 -11.02
C GLY A 333 22.00 29.45 -10.63
N ARG A 334 22.34 28.32 -9.99
CA ARG A 334 23.64 28.07 -9.34
C ARG A 334 24.04 29.22 -8.41
N THR A 335 23.07 29.75 -7.65
CA THR A 335 23.28 30.86 -6.72
C THR A 335 23.34 30.35 -5.29
N ALA A 336 24.02 31.06 -4.39
CA ALA A 336 24.04 30.67 -2.97
C ALA A 336 22.71 30.99 -2.23
N ARG A 337 21.92 31.94 -2.76
CA ARG A 337 20.69 32.44 -2.15
C ARG A 337 19.60 32.64 -3.21
N PRO A 338 18.32 32.45 -2.85
CA PRO A 338 17.21 32.71 -3.76
C PRO A 338 16.96 34.21 -3.91
N ALA A 339 16.33 34.59 -5.02
CA ALA A 339 15.66 35.89 -5.10
C ALA A 339 14.45 35.90 -4.14
N ALA A 340 14.19 37.04 -3.51
CA ALA A 340 13.00 37.23 -2.69
C ALA A 340 11.73 37.02 -3.53
N PRO A 341 10.69 36.33 -3.02
CA PRO A 341 9.44 36.18 -3.75
C PRO A 341 8.65 37.48 -3.79
N CYS A 342 7.62 37.51 -4.64
CA CYS A 342 6.68 38.62 -4.69
C CYS A 342 5.95 38.79 -3.36
N PHE A 343 6.03 40.00 -2.78
CA PHE A 343 5.32 40.34 -1.55
C PHE A 343 3.80 40.36 -1.72
N VAL A 344 3.28 40.70 -2.90
CA VAL A 344 1.82 40.78 -3.13
C VAL A 344 1.21 39.38 -3.11
N ASN A 345 1.81 38.46 -3.88
CA ASN A 345 1.45 37.05 -3.85
C ASN A 345 2.72 36.19 -3.89
N PRO A 346 3.12 35.58 -2.76
CA PRO A 346 4.30 34.72 -2.69
C PRO A 346 4.28 33.55 -3.69
N LEU A 347 3.09 33.14 -4.15
CA LEU A 347 2.91 32.07 -5.14
C LEU A 347 3.22 32.50 -6.59
N ASP A 348 3.52 33.77 -6.87
CA ASP A 348 3.85 34.23 -8.22
C ASP A 348 5.32 34.02 -8.61
N GLY A 349 6.16 33.57 -7.66
CA GLY A 349 7.58 33.32 -7.89
C GLY A 349 8.47 34.52 -7.56
N PRO A 350 9.70 34.58 -8.13
CA PRO A 350 10.72 35.54 -7.72
C PRO A 350 10.35 36.97 -8.11
N SER A 351 10.77 37.91 -7.28
CA SER A 351 10.64 39.34 -7.55
C SER A 351 11.64 39.81 -8.61
N THR A 352 11.24 40.82 -9.39
CA THR A 352 12.10 41.45 -10.41
C THR A 352 12.38 42.91 -10.09
N LYS A 353 11.52 43.56 -9.29
CA LYS A 353 11.64 44.97 -8.90
C LYS A 353 11.19 45.17 -7.46
N ARG A 354 11.53 46.31 -6.88
CA ARG A 354 10.96 46.79 -5.62
C ARG A 354 10.00 47.95 -5.90
N ARG A 355 8.85 47.97 -5.23
CA ARG A 355 7.82 49.00 -5.39
C ARG A 355 7.12 49.27 -4.05
N LYS A 356 6.60 50.49 -3.87
CA LYS A 356 5.73 50.83 -2.74
C LYS A 356 4.42 50.06 -2.81
N VAL A 357 4.08 49.33 -1.76
CA VAL A 357 2.84 48.54 -1.63
C VAL A 357 2.02 49.11 -0.46
N GLY A 358 1.24 50.16 -0.73
CA GLY A 358 0.41 50.83 0.29
C GLY A 358 1.18 51.17 1.57
N ALA A 359 0.56 50.87 2.73
CA ALA A 359 1.15 51.05 4.06
C ALA A 359 2.31 50.08 4.38
N GLN A 360 2.54 49.05 3.55
CA GLN A 360 3.63 48.10 3.75
C GLN A 360 4.98 48.63 3.29
N GLY A 361 5.05 49.82 2.68
CA GLY A 361 6.28 50.44 2.19
C GLY A 361 6.86 49.75 0.96
N THR A 362 8.17 49.92 0.74
CA THR A 362 8.86 49.38 -0.46
C THR A 362 9.15 47.88 -0.33
N ARG A 363 8.50 47.09 -1.18
CA ARG A 363 8.51 45.61 -1.14
C ARG A 363 8.93 45.00 -2.49
N PRO A 364 9.56 43.80 -2.47
CA PRO A 364 9.87 43.06 -3.70
C PRO A 364 8.57 42.58 -4.38
N VAL A 365 8.47 42.74 -5.69
CA VAL A 365 7.30 42.36 -6.49
C VAL A 365 7.70 41.66 -7.78
N CYS A 366 6.88 40.72 -8.25
CA CYS A 366 7.07 40.08 -9.56
C CYS A 366 6.84 41.09 -10.70
N ALA A 367 7.25 40.75 -11.92
CA ALA A 367 7.13 41.63 -13.09
C ALA A 367 5.68 42.13 -13.32
N ALA A 368 4.68 41.28 -13.11
CA ALA A 368 3.28 41.66 -13.27
C ALA A 368 2.81 42.65 -12.20
N CYS A 369 3.19 42.44 -10.94
CA CYS A 369 2.89 43.38 -9.86
C CYS A 369 3.70 44.68 -9.98
N ALA A 370 4.86 44.65 -10.64
CA ALA A 370 5.63 45.86 -10.90
C ALA A 370 4.90 46.81 -11.85
N THR A 371 4.16 46.29 -12.84
CA THR A 371 3.43 47.09 -13.85
C THR A 371 1.95 47.34 -13.52
N ALA A 372 1.37 46.62 -12.55
CA ALA A 372 -0.03 46.76 -12.19
C ALA A 372 -0.37 48.14 -11.57
N PRO A 373 -1.54 48.74 -11.83
CA PRO A 373 -1.96 49.97 -11.14
C PRO A 373 -2.20 49.71 -9.65
N GLU A 374 -2.03 50.72 -8.79
CA GLU A 374 -2.11 50.54 -7.31
C GLU A 374 -3.40 49.83 -6.84
N PRO A 375 -4.61 50.18 -7.32
CA PRO A 375 -5.84 49.49 -6.91
C PRO A 375 -5.86 48.00 -7.31
N ALA A 376 -5.14 47.62 -8.37
CA ALA A 376 -5.05 46.23 -8.79
C ALA A 376 -4.13 45.39 -7.87
N LEU A 377 -3.16 46.00 -7.20
CA LEU A 377 -2.28 45.28 -6.26
C LEU A 377 -3.06 44.66 -5.11
N THR A 378 -4.09 45.35 -4.61
CA THR A 378 -4.96 44.83 -3.55
C THR A 378 -5.74 43.59 -4.02
N ARG A 379 -6.16 43.55 -5.29
CA ARG A 379 -6.87 42.40 -5.87
C ARG A 379 -5.96 41.21 -6.17
N LEU A 380 -4.69 41.48 -6.42
CA LEU A 380 -3.64 40.47 -6.65
C LEU A 380 -3.05 39.94 -5.34
N MET A 381 -3.34 40.58 -4.21
CA MET A 381 -2.82 40.20 -2.91
C MET A 381 -3.31 38.81 -2.51
N LEU A 382 -2.40 37.94 -2.06
CA LEU A 382 -2.78 36.67 -1.47
C LEU A 382 -3.61 36.89 -0.21
N THR A 383 -4.81 36.32 -0.19
CA THR A 383 -5.75 36.35 0.94
C THR A 383 -6.02 34.94 1.45
N VAL A 384 -6.07 34.80 2.78
CA VAL A 384 -6.43 33.55 3.47
C VAL A 384 -7.97 33.36 3.49
N PRO A 385 -8.50 32.16 3.82
CA PRO A 385 -9.94 31.87 3.75
C PRO A 385 -10.85 32.79 4.57
N ASP A 386 -10.33 33.43 5.62
CA ASP A 386 -11.05 34.41 6.43
C ASP A 386 -11.11 35.83 5.80
N GLY A 387 -10.55 36.01 4.61
CA GLY A 387 -10.56 37.25 3.85
C GLY A 387 -9.41 38.20 4.16
N ARG A 388 -8.60 37.94 5.20
CA ARG A 388 -7.44 38.78 5.52
C ARG A 388 -6.31 38.60 4.51
N PRO A 389 -5.52 39.65 4.22
CA PRO A 389 -4.31 39.48 3.43
C PRO A 389 -3.25 38.72 4.25
N HIS A 390 -2.39 37.95 3.57
CA HIS A 390 -1.40 37.10 4.24
C HIS A 390 -0.50 37.83 5.25
N HIS A 391 -0.18 39.11 5.01
CA HIS A 391 0.67 39.92 5.90
C HIS A 391 -0.03 40.40 7.18
N ALA A 392 -1.36 40.27 7.27
CA ALA A 392 -2.14 40.64 8.45
C ALA A 392 -2.30 39.48 9.46
N VAL A 393 -2.13 38.23 9.01
CA VAL A 393 -2.27 37.03 9.85
C VAL A 393 -1.07 36.93 10.82
N PRO A 394 -1.27 36.88 12.15
CA PRO A 394 -0.18 36.71 13.10
C PRO A 394 0.59 35.39 12.89
N GLY A 395 1.87 35.37 13.24
CA GLY A 395 2.71 34.17 13.18
C GLY A 395 4.01 34.35 12.40
N ARG A 396 4.65 33.24 12.05
CA ARG A 396 5.98 33.19 11.41
C ARG A 396 6.01 33.90 10.06
N TRP A 397 4.97 33.73 9.26
CA TRP A 397 4.89 34.29 7.91
C TRP A 397 4.75 35.81 7.89
N LYS A 398 4.16 36.43 8.92
CA LYS A 398 4.12 37.88 9.06
C LYS A 398 5.50 38.48 9.33
N ARG A 399 6.36 37.77 10.07
CA ARG A 399 7.73 38.20 10.37
C ARG A 399 8.63 38.02 9.16
N ALA A 400 8.67 36.80 8.60
CA ALA A 400 9.55 36.46 7.48
C ALA A 400 9.07 37.05 6.14
N GLY A 401 7.77 37.29 5.98
CA GLY A 401 7.17 37.73 4.73
C GLY A 401 7.40 36.72 3.59
N PHE A 402 7.43 35.43 3.89
CA PHE A 402 7.80 34.37 2.95
C PHE A 402 9.17 34.59 2.28
N GLY A 403 10.10 35.24 2.97
CA GLY A 403 11.43 35.54 2.43
C GLY A 403 11.54 36.90 1.72
N SER A 404 10.45 37.68 1.68
CA SER A 404 10.48 39.06 1.16
C SER A 404 11.06 40.08 2.15
N ARG A 405 11.13 39.73 3.45
CA ARG A 405 11.69 40.59 4.52
C ARG A 405 13.02 40.06 5.03
N ARG A 406 13.21 38.75 5.03
CA ARG A 406 14.46 38.08 5.45
C ARG A 406 14.95 37.16 4.33
N PRO A 407 16.25 37.20 3.96
CA PRO A 407 16.75 36.48 2.79
C PRO A 407 16.92 34.97 3.01
N ASP A 408 17.05 34.50 4.26
CA ASP A 408 17.23 33.07 4.58
C ASP A 408 15.97 32.47 5.22
N LEU A 409 14.92 32.32 4.40
CA LEU A 409 13.63 31.80 4.85
C LEU A 409 13.72 30.38 5.42
N ALA A 410 14.58 29.53 4.86
CA ALA A 410 14.69 28.13 5.25
C ALA A 410 15.18 28.02 6.70
N SER A 411 16.25 28.75 7.03
CA SER A 411 16.80 28.79 8.39
C SER A 411 15.80 29.42 9.38
N ASP A 412 15.14 30.53 9.01
CA ASP A 412 14.09 31.14 9.84
C ASP A 412 12.95 30.16 10.15
N VAL A 413 12.59 29.28 9.21
CA VAL A 413 11.54 28.27 9.40
C VAL A 413 12.02 27.15 10.32
N LEU A 414 13.22 26.60 10.11
CA LEU A 414 13.77 25.52 10.94
C LEU A 414 13.92 25.95 12.41
N GLU A 415 14.52 27.11 12.67
CA GLU A 415 14.66 27.69 14.02
C GLU A 415 13.29 27.79 14.70
N SER A 416 12.29 28.21 13.93
CA SER A 416 10.95 28.43 14.42
C SER A 416 10.10 27.16 14.57
N LEU A 417 10.66 26.01 14.20
CA LEU A 417 10.19 24.65 14.47
C LEU A 417 11.00 23.97 15.58
N GLY A 418 12.03 24.63 16.12
CA GLY A 418 12.92 24.07 17.15
C GLY A 418 13.98 23.11 16.59
N VAL A 419 14.33 23.25 15.32
CA VAL A 419 15.39 22.48 14.67
C VAL A 419 16.58 23.42 14.43
N ASP A 420 17.70 23.15 15.11
CA ASP A 420 18.96 23.91 15.01
C ASP A 420 19.83 23.44 13.84
#